data_AF-A0A0R1EKC5-F1
#
_entry.id   AF-A0A0R1EKC5-F1
#
_cell.length_a   1.000
_cell.length_b   1.000
_cell.length_c   1.000
_cell.angle_alpha   90.00
_cell.angle_beta   90.00
_cell.angle_gamma   90.00
#
_symmetry.space_group_name_H-M   'P 1'
#
loop_
_entity.id
_entity.type
_entity.pdbx_description
1 polymer ?
#
loop_
_entity_poly.entity_id
_entity_poly.type
_entity_poly.pdbx_seq_one_letter_code
_entity_poly.pdbx_strand_id
1 'polypeptide(L)'
;MGVSRAAYYKWTHRKVTVHEQENQAIRDYIIELEEKNHYVFGVKRLMTYINAETQYHVSHGRVRRIMRLAGIRASIRVAKRDRQVEKKAFLLVNKLYTVNMGHAFHPVAPNVVWVTDCSEITYGQGQQTEATAKRRKGSS
;
A
#
# COMPACT_ATOMS: atom_id res chain seq x y z
N MET A 1 44.40 16.47 -4.54
CA MET A 1 43.47 15.79 -5.48
C MET A 1 44.21 14.61 -6.09
N GLY A 2 44.13 13.42 -5.49
CA GLY A 2 44.97 12.26 -5.81
C GLY A 2 44.29 11.26 -6.75
N VAL A 3 44.02 11.66 -7.99
CA VAL A 3 43.53 10.73 -9.03
C VAL A 3 44.65 10.52 -10.04
N SER A 4 45.04 9.26 -10.29
CA SER A 4 46.10 8.98 -11.25
C SER A 4 45.67 9.39 -12.66
N ARG A 5 46.61 9.92 -13.44
CA ARG A 5 46.36 10.37 -14.82
C ARG A 5 45.77 9.26 -15.70
N ALA A 6 46.19 8.01 -15.46
CA ALA A 6 45.64 6.84 -16.13
C ALA A 6 44.16 6.56 -15.76
N ALA A 7 43.78 6.72 -14.49
CA ALA A 7 42.38 6.57 -14.07
C ALA A 7 41.48 7.65 -14.69
N TYR A 8 41.97 8.89 -14.79
CA TYR A 8 41.25 10.00 -15.43
C TYR A 8 40.96 9.70 -16.91
N TYR A 9 41.97 9.28 -17.67
CA TYR A 9 41.78 8.96 -19.10
C TYR A 9 40.92 7.71 -19.32
N LYS A 10 41.01 6.70 -18.43
CA LYS A 10 40.15 5.51 -18.49
C LYS A 10 38.67 5.84 -18.29
N TRP A 11 38.35 6.78 -17.39
CA TRP A 11 36.98 7.21 -17.16
C TRP A 11 36.43 8.01 -18.35
N THR A 12 37.21 8.97 -18.86
CA THR A 12 36.80 9.82 -19.99
C THR A 12 36.59 9.05 -21.30
N HIS A 13 37.34 7.96 -21.54
CA HIS A 13 37.24 7.15 -22.76
C HIS A 13 36.44 5.85 -22.55
N ARG A 14 35.70 5.73 -21.45
CA ARG A 14 34.90 4.52 -21.20
C ARG A 14 33.82 4.39 -22.27
N LYS A 15 33.86 3.28 -23.01
CA LYS A 15 32.78 2.89 -23.93
C LYS A 15 31.59 2.35 -23.14
N VAL A 16 30.39 2.66 -23.62
CA VAL A 16 29.13 2.14 -23.06
C VAL A 16 29.14 0.62 -23.19
N THR A 17 28.90 -0.06 -22.09
CA THR A 17 28.84 -1.54 -22.09
C THR A 17 27.51 -2.03 -22.65
N VAL A 18 27.46 -3.27 -23.15
CA VAL A 18 26.23 -3.88 -23.66
C VAL A 18 25.10 -3.80 -22.63
N HIS A 19 25.38 -4.10 -21.36
CA HIS A 19 24.41 -3.98 -20.27
C HIS A 19 23.87 -2.57 -20.05
N GLU A 20 24.68 -1.55 -20.31
CA GLU A 20 24.28 -0.16 -20.15
C GLU A 20 23.38 0.28 -21.31
N GLN A 21 23.64 -0.23 -22.52
CA GLN A 21 22.73 -0.08 -23.66
C GLN A 21 21.39 -0.79 -23.43
N GLU A 22 21.41 -2.02 -22.92
CA GLU A 22 20.19 -2.74 -22.54
C GLU A 22 19.39 -1.98 -21.48
N ASN A 23 20.06 -1.44 -20.45
CA ASN A 23 19.40 -0.67 -19.40
C ASN A 23 18.77 0.61 -19.96
N GLN A 24 19.41 1.24 -20.95
CA GLN A 24 18.88 2.39 -21.67
C GLN A 24 17.60 2.00 -22.42
N ALA A 25 17.63 0.92 -23.21
CA ALA A 25 16.46 0.44 -23.95
C ALA A 25 15.29 0.08 -23.03
N ILE A 26 15.57 -0.61 -21.91
CA ILE A 26 14.54 -0.96 -20.92
C ILE A 26 13.98 0.28 -20.24
N ARG A 27 14.83 1.28 -19.95
CA ARG A 27 14.39 2.55 -19.37
C ARG A 27 13.40 3.26 -20.29
N ASP A 28 13.73 3.36 -21.57
CA ASP A 28 12.92 4.10 -22.54
C ASP A 28 11.57 3.39 -22.75
N TYR A 29 11.56 2.06 -22.80
CA TYR A 29 10.32 1.27 -22.81
C TYR A 29 9.46 1.47 -21.55
N ILE A 30 10.07 1.53 -20.35
CA ILE A 30 9.35 1.81 -19.10
C ILE A 30 8.70 3.20 -19.14
N ILE A 31 9.40 4.21 -19.66
CA ILE A 31 8.87 5.58 -19.77
C ILE A 31 7.65 5.60 -20.68
N GLU A 32 7.75 5.01 -21.88
CA GLU A 32 6.65 4.94 -22.83
C GLU A 32 5.42 4.23 -22.22
N LEU A 33 5.66 3.13 -21.49
CA LEU A 33 4.60 2.36 -20.86
C LEU A 33 3.92 3.13 -19.72
N GLU A 34 4.70 3.82 -18.87
CA GLU A 34 4.16 4.59 -17.74
C GLU A 34 3.43 5.87 -18.19
N GLU A 35 3.89 6.53 -19.27
CA GLU A 35 3.19 7.67 -19.86
C GLU A 35 1.80 7.28 -20.37
N LYS A 36 1.67 6.12 -21.02
CA LYS A 36 0.38 5.56 -21.46
C LYS A 36 -0.54 5.19 -20.30
N ASN A 37 0.02 4.82 -19.14
CA ASN A 37 -0.72 4.26 -18.00
C ASN A 37 -0.77 5.20 -16.79
N HIS A 38 -0.46 6.49 -16.95
CA HIS A 38 -0.47 7.50 -15.90
C HIS A 38 0.30 7.12 -14.63
N TYR A 39 1.46 6.48 -14.79
CA TYR A 39 2.35 6.09 -13.70
C TYR A 39 1.72 5.11 -12.69
N VAL A 40 0.69 4.35 -13.07
CA VAL A 40 -0.02 3.43 -12.15
C VAL A 40 0.77 2.16 -11.88
N PHE A 41 1.73 1.80 -12.74
CA PHE A 41 2.38 0.51 -12.65
C PHE A 41 3.45 0.46 -11.55
N GLY A 42 3.38 -0.62 -10.76
CA GLY A 42 4.41 -0.95 -9.80
C GLY A 42 5.49 -1.84 -10.43
N VAL A 43 6.62 -1.96 -9.73
CA VAL A 43 7.79 -2.72 -10.19
C VAL A 43 7.47 -4.15 -10.66
N LYS A 44 6.54 -4.84 -9.99
CA LYS A 44 6.14 -6.20 -10.38
C LYS A 44 5.42 -6.24 -11.72
N ARG A 45 4.51 -5.29 -11.97
CA ARG A 45 3.77 -5.22 -13.23
C ARG A 45 4.71 -4.89 -14.38
N LEU A 46 5.58 -3.90 -14.21
CA LEU A 46 6.59 -3.55 -15.21
C LEU A 46 7.49 -4.73 -15.57
N MET A 47 7.96 -5.50 -14.56
CA MET A 47 8.73 -6.72 -14.81
C MET A 47 7.97 -7.70 -15.70
N THR A 48 6.68 -7.96 -15.40
CA THR A 48 5.86 -8.88 -16.21
C THR A 48 5.71 -8.39 -17.64
N TYR A 49 5.42 -7.11 -17.85
CA TYR A 49 5.29 -6.52 -19.19
C TYR A 49 6.60 -6.60 -19.97
N ILE A 50 7.72 -6.19 -19.36
CA ILE A 50 9.02 -6.23 -20.03
C ILE A 50 9.38 -7.67 -20.44
N ASN A 51 9.20 -8.65 -19.54
CA ASN A 51 9.53 -10.05 -19.85
C ASN A 51 8.58 -10.68 -20.88
N ALA A 52 7.37 -10.15 -21.05
CA ALA A 52 6.38 -10.67 -22.00
C ALA A 52 6.46 -10.01 -23.38
N GLU A 53 6.71 -8.70 -23.42
CA GLU A 53 6.67 -7.90 -24.65
C GLU A 53 8.07 -7.65 -25.26
N THR A 54 9.14 -7.85 -24.48
CA THR A 54 10.51 -7.64 -24.94
C THR A 54 11.33 -8.92 -24.83
N GLN A 55 12.42 -9.00 -25.60
CA GLN A 55 13.38 -10.10 -25.51
C GLN A 55 14.19 -10.07 -24.19
N TYR A 56 14.14 -8.95 -23.46
CA TYR A 56 14.94 -8.75 -22.26
C TYR A 56 14.32 -9.46 -21.06
N HIS A 57 15.14 -10.27 -20.39
CA HIS A 57 14.76 -10.91 -19.13
C HIS A 57 15.27 -10.08 -17.95
N VAL A 58 14.35 -9.38 -17.29
CA VAL A 58 14.64 -8.52 -16.13
C VAL A 58 14.09 -9.10 -14.85
N SER A 59 14.91 -9.00 -13.80
CA SER A 59 14.47 -9.23 -12.44
C SER A 59 13.86 -7.97 -11.84
N HIS A 60 13.01 -8.17 -10.84
CA HIS A 60 12.41 -7.11 -10.03
C HIS A 60 13.45 -6.09 -9.49
N GLY A 61 14.63 -6.55 -9.08
CA GLY A 61 15.70 -5.69 -8.59
C GLY A 61 16.29 -4.77 -9.66
N ARG A 62 16.42 -5.27 -10.89
CA ARG A 62 16.92 -4.50 -12.05
C ARG A 62 15.94 -3.40 -12.41
N VAL A 63 14.65 -3.73 -12.54
CA VAL A 63 13.58 -2.74 -12.80
C VAL A 63 13.55 -1.66 -11.72
N ARG A 64 13.59 -2.05 -10.44
CA ARG A 64 13.62 -1.08 -9.32
C ARG A 64 14.80 -0.10 -9.45
N ARG A 65 15.99 -0.60 -9.80
CA ARG A 65 17.19 0.25 -9.95
C ARG A 65 17.04 1.23 -11.11
N ILE A 66 16.54 0.76 -12.26
CA ILE A 66 16.29 1.58 -13.44
C ILE A 66 15.27 2.68 -13.12
N MET A 67 14.14 2.33 -12.50
CA MET A 67 13.14 3.32 -12.07
C MET A 67 13.73 4.37 -11.13
N ARG A 68 14.55 3.95 -10.15
CA ARG A 68 15.19 4.87 -9.19
C ARG A 68 16.16 5.84 -9.88
N LEU A 69 16.95 5.35 -10.83
CA LEU A 69 17.88 6.19 -11.61
C LEU A 69 17.14 7.15 -12.55
N ALA A 70 16.01 6.71 -13.10
CA ALA A 70 15.16 7.53 -13.97
C ALA A 70 14.23 8.48 -13.19
N GLY A 71 14.17 8.39 -11.85
CA GLY A 71 13.27 9.19 -11.03
C GLY A 71 11.79 8.80 -11.11
N ILE A 72 11.47 7.65 -11.73
CA ILE A 72 10.11 7.18 -11.96
C ILE A 72 9.55 6.60 -10.66
N ARG A 73 8.39 7.09 -10.25
CA ARG A 73 7.67 6.62 -9.05
C ARG A 73 6.28 6.16 -9.45
N ALA A 74 5.87 5.01 -8.94
CA ALA A 74 4.51 4.52 -9.12
C ALA A 74 3.54 5.38 -8.32
N SER A 75 2.53 5.93 -9.00
CA SER A 75 1.36 6.61 -8.45
C SER A 75 0.37 5.59 -7.86
N ILE A 76 0.83 4.83 -6.87
CA ILE A 76 -0.03 3.93 -6.11
C ILE A 76 -0.73 4.77 -5.05
N ARG A 77 -2.06 4.85 -5.10
CA ARG A 77 -2.86 5.63 -4.15
C ARG A 77 -2.57 5.18 -2.71
N VAL A 78 -2.20 6.15 -1.87
CA VAL A 78 -2.24 6.01 -0.41
C VAL A 78 -3.69 5.72 0.00
N ALA A 79 -3.88 4.81 0.96
CA ALA A 79 -5.21 4.47 1.45
C ALA A 79 -5.96 5.73 1.91
N LYS A 80 -7.14 5.99 1.33
CA LYS A 80 -7.97 7.17 1.64
C LYS A 80 -8.43 7.23 3.11
N ARG A 81 -8.39 6.11 3.84
CA ARG A 81 -8.85 6.01 5.23
C ARG A 81 -7.77 5.42 6.09
N ASP A 82 -7.35 6.18 7.10
CA ASP A 82 -6.52 5.65 8.18
C ASP A 82 -7.42 4.91 9.17
N ARG A 83 -7.47 3.59 9.01
CA ARG A 83 -8.25 2.69 9.89
C ARG A 83 -7.83 2.80 11.36
N GLN A 84 -6.60 3.22 11.65
CA GLN A 84 -6.16 3.40 13.03
C GLN A 84 -6.78 4.65 13.66
N VAL A 85 -6.87 5.74 12.88
CA VAL A 85 -7.52 6.98 13.31
C VAL A 85 -9.02 6.77 13.52
N GLU A 86 -9.68 6.08 12.60
CA GLU A 86 -11.11 5.77 12.70
C GLU A 86 -11.43 4.90 13.92
N LYS A 87 -10.62 3.87 14.18
CA LYS A 87 -10.75 3.04 15.39
C LYS A 87 -10.56 3.86 16.68
N LYS A 88 -9.58 4.79 16.71
CA LYS A 88 -9.36 5.67 17.86
C LYS A 88 -10.54 6.62 18.09
N ALA A 89 -11.10 7.19 17.02
CA ALA A 89 -12.29 8.05 17.11
C ALA A 89 -13.50 7.27 17.65
N PHE A 90 -13.73 6.05 17.17
CA PHE A 90 -14.80 5.18 17.67
C PHE A 90 -14.66 4.87 19.17
N LEU A 91 -13.44 4.55 19.63
CA LEU A 91 -13.18 4.29 21.05
C LEU A 91 -13.37 5.53 21.92
N LEU A 92 -12.99 6.72 21.43
CA LEU A 92 -13.13 7.99 22.15
C LEU A 92 -14.61 8.39 22.33
N VAL A 93 -15.47 8.08 21.35
CA VAL A 93 -16.91 8.37 21.41
C VAL A 93 -17.65 7.45 22.39
N ASN A 94 -17.12 6.25 22.66
CA ASN A 94 -17.76 5.32 23.58
C ASN A 94 -17.58 5.76 25.05
N LYS A 95 -18.63 6.37 25.62
CA LYS A 95 -18.65 6.84 27.01
C LYS A 95 -18.43 5.74 28.06
N LEU A 96 -18.66 4.48 27.70
CA LEU A 96 -18.47 3.31 28.57
C LEU A 96 -17.06 2.72 28.45
N TYR A 97 -16.21 3.24 27.56
CA TYR A 97 -14.85 2.76 27.36
C TYR A 97 -13.85 3.70 28.03
N THR A 98 -13.04 3.17 28.94
CA THR A 98 -11.91 3.89 29.53
C THR A 98 -10.62 3.19 29.11
N VAL A 99 -9.65 3.95 28.59
CA VAL A 99 -8.39 3.42 28.00
C VAL A 99 -7.65 2.44 28.92
N ASN A 100 -7.76 2.61 30.24
CA ASN A 100 -7.05 1.81 31.23
C ASN A 100 -7.82 0.58 31.74
N MET A 101 -9.16 0.53 31.60
CA MET A 101 -9.99 -0.55 32.19
C MET A 101 -10.91 -1.25 31.17
N GLY A 102 -10.84 -0.87 29.89
CA GLY A 102 -11.74 -1.39 28.86
C GLY A 102 -13.18 -0.88 29.04
N HIS A 103 -14.16 -1.74 28.79
CA HIS A 103 -15.57 -1.40 28.99
C HIS A 103 -15.90 -1.41 30.50
N ALA A 104 -16.18 -0.24 31.07
CA ALA A 104 -16.55 -0.08 32.47
C ALA A 104 -18.01 -0.51 32.69
N PHE A 105 -18.24 -1.81 32.84
CA PHE A 105 -19.57 -2.39 33.07
C PHE A 105 -19.74 -2.81 34.54
N HIS A 106 -19.79 -1.83 35.44
CA HIS A 106 -19.96 -2.06 36.88
C HIS A 106 -21.15 -1.26 37.42
N PRO A 107 -22.40 -1.70 37.14
CA PRO A 107 -23.58 -1.01 37.63
C PRO A 107 -23.78 -1.28 39.14
N VAL A 108 -24.23 -0.26 39.88
CA VAL A 108 -24.53 -0.36 41.32
C VAL A 108 -25.77 -1.23 41.59
N ALA A 109 -26.66 -1.38 40.61
CA ALA A 109 -27.86 -2.20 40.68
C ALA A 109 -28.21 -2.82 39.31
N PRO A 110 -29.00 -3.91 39.27
CA PRO A 110 -29.50 -4.47 38.01
C PRO A 110 -30.30 -3.44 37.18
N ASN A 111 -30.29 -3.57 35.86
CA ASN A 111 -31.02 -2.71 34.88
C ASN A 111 -30.60 -1.22 34.80
N VAL A 112 -29.44 -0.83 35.33
CA VAL A 112 -28.97 0.57 35.25
C VAL A 112 -28.29 0.90 33.92
N VAL A 113 -27.59 -0.07 33.31
CA VAL A 113 -26.86 0.12 32.04
C VAL A 113 -27.35 -0.88 31.01
N TRP A 114 -27.69 -0.38 29.82
CA TRP A 114 -28.14 -1.18 28.69
C TRP A 114 -27.17 -0.98 27.53
N VAL A 115 -26.69 -2.07 26.95
CA VAL A 115 -25.84 -2.06 25.74
C VAL A 115 -26.58 -2.85 24.66
N THR A 116 -26.64 -2.28 23.46
CA THR A 116 -27.21 -2.91 22.28
C THR A 116 -26.14 -3.03 21.22
N ASP A 117 -25.80 -4.25 20.81
CA ASP A 117 -25.12 -4.43 19.52
C ASP A 117 -26.17 -4.48 18.40
N CYS A 118 -25.87 -3.79 17.31
CA CYS A 118 -26.59 -3.92 16.06
C CYS A 118 -25.71 -4.78 15.16
N SER A 119 -26.18 -5.98 14.86
CA SER A 119 -25.54 -6.86 13.89
C SER A 119 -26.31 -6.77 12.58
N GLU A 120 -25.63 -6.35 11.52
CA GLU A 120 -26.20 -6.37 10.17
C GLU A 120 -26.05 -7.78 9.61
N ILE A 121 -27.18 -8.43 9.32
CA ILE A 121 -27.21 -9.70 8.61
C ILE A 121 -27.56 -9.46 7.15
N THR A 122 -26.70 -9.93 6.25
CA THR A 122 -26.95 -9.90 4.81
C THR A 122 -27.76 -11.13 4.41
N TYR A 123 -28.92 -10.94 3.78
CA TYR A 123 -29.75 -12.03 3.27
C TYR A 123 -30.13 -11.80 1.79
N GLY A 124 -30.21 -12.88 1.01
CA GLY A 124 -30.59 -12.87 -0.41
C GLY A 124 -29.47 -12.55 -1.41
N GLN A 125 -29.70 -12.91 -2.69
CA GLN A 125 -28.77 -12.69 -3.82
C GLN A 125 -28.63 -11.21 -4.25
N GLY A 126 -29.25 -10.28 -3.51
CA GLY A 126 -29.35 -8.85 -3.84
C GLY A 126 -28.83 -7.88 -2.76
N GLN A 127 -28.02 -8.34 -1.80
CA GLN A 127 -27.41 -7.52 -0.74
C GLN A 127 -28.40 -6.56 -0.04
N GLN A 128 -29.57 -7.07 0.34
CA GLN A 128 -30.46 -6.33 1.24
C GLN A 128 -30.04 -6.60 2.68
N THR A 129 -29.95 -5.53 3.47
CA THR A 129 -29.48 -5.56 4.86
C THR A 129 -30.65 -5.31 5.80
N GLU A 130 -30.91 -6.26 6.70
CA GLU A 130 -31.83 -6.07 7.82
C GLU A 130 -31.02 -5.98 9.12
N ALA A 131 -31.26 -4.93 9.91
CA ALA A 131 -30.60 -4.73 11.20
C ALA A 131 -31.45 -5.37 12.31
N THR A 132 -30.92 -6.40 12.97
CA THR A 132 -31.57 -7.00 14.15
C THR A 132 -30.77 -6.68 15.40
N ALA A 133 -31.44 -6.11 16.42
CA ALA A 133 -30.81 -5.78 17.70
C ALA A 133 -31.07 -6.89 18.73
N LYS A 134 -30.01 -7.50 19.28
CA LYS A 134 -30.12 -8.45 20.41
C LYS A 134 -29.85 -7.72 21.72
N ARG A 135 -30.81 -7.77 22.65
CA ARG A 135 -30.65 -7.21 24.01
C ARG A 135 -30.06 -8.27 24.93
N ARG A 136 -28.84 -8.05 25.42
CA ARG A 136 -28.25 -8.85 26.51
C ARG A 136 -28.42 -8.09 27.83
N LYS A 137 -29.12 -8.68 28.79
CA LYS A 137 -29.15 -8.19 30.17
C LYS A 137 -27.84 -8.56 30.85
N GLY A 138 -27.11 -7.57 31.35
CA GLY A 138 -26.04 -7.81 32.30
C GLY A 138 -26.65 -8.21 33.63
N SER A 139 -26.50 -9.47 34.03
CA SER A 139 -26.70 -9.88 35.42
C SER A 139 -25.38 -9.70 36.16
N SER A 140 -25.46 -9.15 37.37
CA SER A 140 -24.43 -9.31 38.40
C SER A 140 -24.18 -10.78 38.70
#